data_AF-A0A2V8GG58-F1
#
_entry.id   AF-A0A2V8GG58-F1
#
_cell.length_a   1.000
_cell.length_b   1.000
_cell.length_c   1.000
_cell.angle_alpha   90.00
_cell.angle_beta   90.00
_cell.angle_gamma   90.00
#
_symmetry.space_group_name_H-M   'P 1'
#
loop_
_entity.id
_entity.type
_entity.pdbx_description
1 polymer ?
#
loop_
_entity_poly.entity_id
_entity_poly.type
_entity_poly.pdbx_seq_one_letter_code
_entity_poly.pdbx_strand_id
1 'polypeptide(L)'
;MQVIPVTDVSRGFGSTSRRDTWWVAPLAVFLGLGTFVVYSTWAAFQNAHYTFGPYLSPFYAPVLWASPDYPAGLEHAWFGAKPAWFPALVPFSPALLILPFPGLFRFTCYYYRGAYYKAF
;
A
#
# COMPACT_ATOMS: atom_id res chain seq x y z
N MET A 1 -10.24 -59.13 0.81
CA MET A 1 -9.78 -57.74 0.61
C MET A 1 -11.04 -56.88 0.66
N GLN A 2 -11.26 -56.15 1.75
CA GLN A 2 -12.50 -55.40 1.97
C GLN A 2 -12.30 -53.97 1.48
N VAL A 3 -12.99 -53.59 0.42
CA VAL A 3 -12.92 -52.24 -0.16
C VAL A 3 -13.89 -51.34 0.59
N ILE A 4 -13.37 -50.30 1.25
CA ILE A 4 -14.20 -49.26 1.89
C ILE A 4 -14.64 -48.31 0.77
N PRO A 5 -15.95 -48.13 0.52
CA PRO A 5 -16.42 -47.18 -0.47
C PRO A 5 -16.10 -45.75 0.00
N VAL A 6 -15.25 -45.04 -0.74
CA VAL A 6 -15.02 -43.61 -0.54
C VAL A 6 -16.11 -42.86 -1.30
N THR A 7 -17.15 -42.42 -0.61
CA THR A 7 -18.10 -41.45 -1.17
C THR A 7 -17.42 -40.10 -1.27
N ASP A 8 -17.19 -39.64 -2.50
CA ASP A 8 -16.68 -38.30 -2.76
C ASP A 8 -17.77 -37.27 -2.38
N VAL A 9 -17.55 -36.58 -1.27
CA VAL A 9 -18.43 -35.48 -0.86
C VAL A 9 -18.03 -34.28 -1.69
N SER A 10 -18.75 -34.06 -2.79
CA SER A 10 -18.60 -32.86 -3.61
C SER A 10 -18.86 -31.63 -2.74
N ARG A 11 -17.79 -30.90 -2.43
CA ARG A 11 -17.86 -29.64 -1.69
C ARG A 11 -17.82 -28.48 -2.67
N GLY A 12 -18.74 -27.54 -2.49
CA GLY A 12 -18.74 -26.29 -3.25
C GLY A 12 -17.52 -25.41 -2.95
N PHE A 13 -17.23 -24.47 -3.85
CA PHE A 13 -16.15 -23.51 -3.69
C PHE A 13 -16.26 -22.75 -2.36
N GLY A 14 -15.17 -22.71 -1.58
CA GLY A 14 -15.14 -22.05 -0.26
C GLY A 14 -15.65 -22.91 0.92
N SER A 15 -16.08 -24.15 0.69
CA SER A 15 -16.45 -25.06 1.77
C SER A 15 -15.21 -25.55 2.54
N THR A 16 -15.12 -25.19 3.81
CA THR A 16 -14.04 -25.60 4.73
C THR A 16 -14.61 -26.44 5.87
N SER A 17 -13.83 -27.42 6.36
CA SER A 17 -14.16 -28.18 7.57
C SER A 17 -13.87 -27.42 8.87
N ARG A 18 -13.20 -26.26 8.78
CA ARG A 18 -12.90 -25.39 9.92
C ARG A 18 -14.20 -24.76 10.46
N ARG A 19 -14.40 -24.83 11.78
CA ARG A 19 -15.57 -24.28 12.50
C ARG A 19 -15.26 -22.97 13.24
N ASP A 20 -13.98 -22.63 13.35
CA ASP A 20 -13.48 -21.42 13.98
C ASP A 20 -13.51 -20.21 13.03
N THR A 21 -13.46 -19.00 13.58
CA THR A 21 -13.48 -17.75 12.80
C THR A 21 -12.09 -17.39 12.25
N TRP A 22 -11.41 -18.36 11.64
CA TRP A 22 -10.04 -18.27 11.14
C TRP A 22 -9.82 -17.11 10.14
N TRP A 23 -10.87 -16.70 9.42
CA TRP A 23 -10.83 -15.66 8.40
C TRP A 23 -10.75 -14.23 8.95
N VAL A 24 -11.05 -14.00 10.24
CA VAL A 24 -11.07 -12.64 10.82
C VAL A 24 -9.69 -11.98 10.78
N ALA A 25 -8.66 -12.71 11.19
CA ALA A 25 -7.29 -12.19 11.19
C ALA A 25 -6.79 -11.79 9.78
N PRO A 26 -6.86 -12.64 8.74
CA PRO A 26 -6.46 -12.24 7.39
C PRO A 26 -7.36 -11.15 6.82
N LEU A 27 -8.67 -11.13 7.10
CA LEU A 27 -9.54 -10.06 6.65
C LEU A 27 -9.17 -8.71 7.29
N ALA A 28 -8.89 -8.67 8.60
CA ALA A 28 -8.50 -7.44 9.28
C ALA A 28 -7.20 -6.86 8.70
N VAL A 29 -6.22 -7.72 8.40
CA VAL A 29 -4.97 -7.29 7.74
C VAL A 29 -5.25 -6.78 6.33
N PHE A 30 -6.09 -7.48 5.55
CA PHE A 30 -6.46 -7.05 4.20
C PHE A 30 -7.16 -5.68 4.21
N LEU A 31 -8.13 -5.47 5.11
CA LEU A 31 -8.84 -4.20 5.24
C LEU A 31 -7.91 -3.08 5.69
N GLY A 32 -7.03 -3.33 6.66
CA GLY A 32 -6.05 -2.35 7.12
C GLY A 32 -5.08 -1.92 6.02
N LEU A 33 -4.46 -2.90 5.33
CA LEU A 33 -3.53 -2.63 4.23
C LEU A 33 -4.25 -2.01 3.02
N GLY A 34 -5.44 -2.49 2.67
CA GLY A 34 -6.24 -1.96 1.58
C GLY A 34 -6.65 -0.51 1.82
N THR A 35 -7.12 -0.19 3.02
CA THR A 35 -7.46 1.20 3.41
C THR A 35 -6.24 2.10 3.33
N PHE A 36 -5.08 1.64 3.83
CA PHE A 36 -3.83 2.39 3.74
C PHE A 36 -3.40 2.62 2.28
N VAL A 37 -3.50 1.62 1.41
CA VAL A 37 -3.19 1.78 -0.03
C VAL A 37 -4.11 2.79 -0.69
N VAL A 38 -5.41 2.68 -0.48
CA VAL A 38 -6.37 3.62 -1.07
C VAL A 38 -6.08 5.04 -0.61
N TYR A 39 -5.89 5.24 0.70
CA TYR A 39 -5.60 6.55 1.27
C TYR A 39 -4.25 7.12 0.80
N SER A 40 -3.18 6.33 0.85
CA SER A 40 -1.85 6.75 0.41
C SER A 40 -1.81 7.06 -1.09
N THR A 41 -2.54 6.31 -1.91
CA THR A 41 -2.67 6.57 -3.34
C THR A 41 -3.39 7.89 -3.58
N TRP A 42 -4.53 8.11 -2.91
CA TRP A 42 -5.22 9.39 -2.96
C TRP A 42 -4.33 10.55 -2.52
N ALA A 43 -3.63 10.40 -1.39
CA ALA A 43 -2.69 11.40 -0.87
C ALA A 43 -1.54 11.64 -1.85
N ALA A 44 -1.06 10.62 -2.56
CA ALA A 44 0.00 10.77 -3.56
C ALA A 44 -0.44 11.65 -4.74
N PHE A 45 -1.67 11.48 -5.20
CA PHE A 45 -2.24 12.27 -6.30
C PHE A 45 -2.73 13.66 -5.87
N GLN A 46 -3.04 13.87 -4.60
CA GLN A 46 -3.49 15.17 -4.09
C GLN A 46 -2.44 16.27 -4.33
N ASN A 47 -1.15 15.95 -4.16
CA ASN A 47 -0.01 16.86 -4.38
C ASN A 47 -0.15 18.26 -3.73
N ALA A 48 -0.80 18.34 -2.57
CA ALA A 48 -1.13 19.61 -1.92
C ALA A 48 -1.10 19.48 -0.39
N HIS A 49 -1.00 20.62 0.30
CA HIS A 49 -1.11 20.75 1.77
C HIS A 49 -0.17 19.84 2.58
N TYR A 50 1.00 19.52 2.04
CA TYR A 50 1.96 18.64 2.70
C TYR A 50 2.99 19.38 3.57
N THR A 51 2.88 20.70 3.72
CA THR A 51 3.66 21.51 4.66
C THR A 51 2.75 22.29 5.60
N PHE A 52 3.16 22.42 6.86
CA PHE A 52 2.49 23.27 7.84
C PHE A 52 3.52 23.84 8.82
N GLY A 53 3.82 25.14 8.71
CA GLY A 53 4.92 25.75 9.47
C GLY A 53 6.23 24.98 9.25
N PRO A 54 6.93 24.53 10.30
CA PRO A 54 8.16 23.74 10.18
C PRO A 54 7.92 22.25 9.92
N TYR A 55 6.66 21.81 9.74
CA TYR A 55 6.30 20.41 9.62
C TYR A 55 6.08 20.01 8.16
N LEU A 56 6.63 18.84 7.80
CA LEU A 56 6.45 18.18 6.52
C LEU A 56 5.65 16.89 6.72
N SER A 57 4.66 16.65 5.85
CA SER A 57 3.88 15.42 5.87
C SER A 57 4.78 14.19 5.66
N PRO A 58 4.65 13.14 6.49
CA PRO A 58 5.40 11.89 6.31
C PRO A 58 5.16 11.21 4.96
N PHE A 59 4.01 11.48 4.30
CA PHE A 59 3.70 10.91 2.98
C PHE A 59 4.50 11.54 1.84
N TYR A 60 5.15 12.68 2.08
CA TYR A 60 5.92 13.43 1.10
C TYR A 60 7.41 13.52 1.48
N ALA A 61 7.80 12.94 2.61
CA ALA A 61 9.16 13.03 3.15
C ALA A 61 10.01 11.81 2.73
N PRO A 62 11.26 12.00 2.29
CA PRO A 62 11.89 13.28 1.94
C PRO A 62 11.34 13.83 0.60
N VAL A 63 11.24 15.15 0.47
CA VAL A 63 10.93 15.78 -0.82
C VAL A 63 12.19 15.72 -1.67
N LEU A 64 12.25 14.82 -2.65
CA LEU A 64 13.40 14.73 -3.56
C LEU A 64 13.44 15.93 -4.51
N TRP A 65 12.31 16.19 -5.18
CA TRP A 65 12.10 17.34 -6.05
C TRP A 65 10.74 17.97 -5.74
N ALA A 66 10.68 19.30 -5.69
CA ALA A 66 9.45 20.02 -5.42
C ALA A 66 8.53 20.06 -6.64
N SER A 67 7.23 19.93 -6.35
CA SER A 67 6.17 20.14 -7.33
C SER A 67 6.08 21.62 -7.73
N PRO A 68 5.89 21.94 -9.02
CA PRO A 68 5.60 23.31 -9.44
C PRO A 68 4.23 23.79 -8.95
N ASP A 69 3.30 22.88 -8.69
CA ASP A 69 1.93 23.19 -8.24
C ASP A 69 1.88 23.60 -6.76
N TYR A 70 2.91 23.25 -5.98
CA TYR A 70 2.99 23.56 -4.55
C TYR A 70 4.39 24.07 -4.17
N PRO A 71 4.65 25.39 -4.33
CA PRO A 71 5.98 25.98 -4.16
C PRO A 71 6.50 25.93 -2.73
N ALA A 72 5.63 25.85 -1.71
CA ALA A 72 6.04 25.69 -0.32
C ALA A 72 6.79 24.38 -0.04
N GLY A 73 6.71 23.40 -0.95
CA GLY A 73 7.52 22.19 -0.89
C GLY A 73 8.99 22.40 -1.26
N LEU A 74 9.35 23.53 -1.88
CA LEU A 74 10.71 23.81 -2.34
C LEU A 74 11.71 23.95 -1.19
N GLU A 75 11.29 24.51 -0.06
CA GLU A 75 12.14 24.66 1.14
C GLU A 75 12.65 23.33 1.69
N HIS A 76 11.92 22.25 1.43
CA HIS A 76 12.22 20.91 1.92
C HIS A 76 12.83 20.00 0.84
N ALA A 77 13.02 20.52 -0.37
CA ALA A 77 13.45 19.74 -1.53
C ALA A 77 14.97 19.52 -1.55
N TRP A 78 15.40 18.27 -1.67
CA TRP A 78 16.82 17.91 -1.68
C TRP A 78 17.52 18.30 -2.98
N PHE A 79 16.83 18.18 -4.11
CA PHE A 79 17.38 18.42 -5.45
C PHE A 79 16.74 19.63 -6.15
N GLY A 80 15.94 20.43 -5.43
CA GLY A 80 15.28 21.62 -5.96
C GLY A 80 13.95 21.32 -6.67
N ALA A 81 13.64 22.08 -7.72
CA ALA A 81 12.38 21.96 -8.46
C ALA A 81 12.32 20.72 -9.36
N LYS A 82 11.11 20.35 -9.82
CA LYS A 82 10.88 19.26 -10.79
C LYS A 82 11.88 19.31 -11.96
N PRO A 83 12.56 18.20 -12.28
CA PRO A 83 13.49 18.17 -13.40
C PRO A 83 12.77 18.27 -14.76
N ALA A 84 13.39 18.97 -15.71
CA ALA A 84 12.82 19.22 -17.03
C ALA A 84 12.63 17.95 -17.88
N TRP A 85 13.39 16.88 -17.62
CA TRP A 85 13.29 15.61 -18.34
C TRP A 85 12.09 14.76 -17.90
N PHE A 86 11.39 15.12 -16.82
CA PHE A 86 10.25 14.33 -16.33
C PHE A 86 9.10 14.34 -17.35
N PRO A 87 8.53 13.17 -17.69
CA PRO A 87 7.51 13.07 -18.73
C PRO A 87 6.29 13.92 -18.40
N ALA A 88 5.90 14.79 -19.34
CA ALA A 88 4.76 15.70 -19.17
C ALA A 88 3.41 14.98 -19.07
N LEU A 89 3.33 13.73 -19.55
CA LEU A 89 2.12 12.91 -19.50
C LEU A 89 1.77 12.42 -18.08
N VAL A 90 2.75 12.36 -17.18
CA VAL A 90 2.58 11.81 -15.83
C VAL A 90 2.42 12.97 -14.82
N PRO A 91 1.38 12.97 -13.96
CA PRO A 91 1.26 13.96 -12.91
C PRO A 91 2.47 13.86 -11.99
N PHE A 92 3.08 15.00 -11.68
CA PHE A 92 4.26 15.05 -10.84
C PHE A 92 3.89 15.35 -9.40
N SER A 93 4.18 14.41 -8.50
CA SER A 93 4.02 14.57 -7.06
C SER A 93 5.23 13.98 -6.34
N PRO A 94 5.81 14.67 -5.33
CA PRO A 94 6.93 14.13 -4.56
C PRO A 94 6.60 12.80 -3.89
N ALA A 95 5.34 12.63 -3.47
CA ALA A 95 4.85 11.42 -2.83
C ALA A 95 4.88 10.19 -3.76
N LEU A 96 4.68 10.37 -5.08
CA LEU A 96 4.75 9.27 -6.05
C LEU A 96 6.15 8.67 -6.19
N LEU A 97 7.19 9.46 -5.89
CA LEU A 97 8.57 9.00 -5.93
C LEU A 97 8.92 8.17 -4.70
N ILE A 98 8.41 8.55 -3.53
CA ILE A 98 8.86 7.95 -2.27
C ILE A 98 7.92 6.88 -1.72
N LEU A 99 6.60 7.03 -1.85
CA LEU A 99 5.61 6.12 -1.25
C LEU A 99 5.68 4.66 -1.73
N PRO A 100 6.02 4.35 -3.00
CA PRO A 100 6.15 2.97 -3.44
C PRO A 100 7.19 2.18 -2.64
N PHE A 101 8.30 2.80 -2.22
CA PHE A 101 9.37 2.10 -1.50
C PHE A 101 8.95 1.54 -0.13
N PRO A 102 8.49 2.34 0.85
CA PRO A 102 8.02 1.84 2.14
C PRO A 102 6.72 1.04 1.99
N GLY A 103 5.88 1.35 1.00
CA GLY A 103 4.69 0.58 0.67
C GLY A 103 5.05 -0.85 0.29
N LEU A 104 5.90 -1.02 -0.73
CA LEU A 104 6.38 -2.33 -1.20
C LEU A 104 7.18 -3.07 -0.13
N PHE A 105 8.00 -2.37 0.66
CA PHE A 105 8.66 -2.99 1.80
C PHE A 105 7.65 -3.57 2.79
N ARG A 106 6.59 -2.84 3.15
CA ARG A 106 5.53 -3.36 4.04
C ARG A 106 4.71 -4.49 3.43
N PHE A 107 4.48 -4.45 2.12
CA PHE A 107 3.81 -5.53 1.40
C PHE A 107 4.66 -6.79 1.25
N THR A 108 5.99 -6.68 1.29
CA THR A 108 6.88 -7.84 1.16
C THR A 108 7.45 -8.32 2.49
N CYS A 109 7.50 -7.47 3.51
CA CYS A 109 8.11 -7.80 4.80
C CYS A 109 7.18 -8.58 5.75
N TYR A 110 7.76 -8.99 6.88
CA TYR A 110 7.31 -9.95 7.90
C TYR A 110 5.80 -10.01 8.19
N TYR A 111 5.09 -8.88 8.13
CA TYR A 111 3.63 -8.83 8.34
C TYR A 111 2.83 -9.52 7.22
N TYR A 112 3.25 -9.38 5.96
CA TYR A 112 2.57 -10.00 4.83
C TYR A 112 2.78 -11.52 4.81
N ARG A 113 4.01 -11.98 5.06
CA ARG A 113 4.31 -13.43 5.11
C ARG A 113 3.48 -14.15 6.17
N GLY A 114 3.33 -13.54 7.35
CA GLY A 114 2.51 -14.10 8.43
C GLY A 114 1.01 -14.10 8.12
N ALA A 115 0.50 -13.06 7.45
CA ALA A 115 -0.90 -13.00 7.03
C ALA A 115 -1.21 -14.01 5.91
N TYR A 116 -0.32 -14.13 4.92
CA TYR A 116 -0.47 -15.08 3.81
C TYR A 116 -0.55 -16.53 4.29
N TYR A 117 0.36 -16.97 5.18
CA TYR A 117 0.31 -18.34 5.72
C TYR A 117 -0.91 -18.63 6.61
N LYS A 118 -1.60 -17.60 7.11
CA LYS A 118 -2.82 -17.76 7.90
C LYS A 118 -4.09 -17.66 7.06
N ALA A 119 -3.99 -17.16 5.83
CA ALA A 119 -5.12 -16.97 4.92
C ALA A 119 -5.50 -18.24 4.15
N PHE A 120 -4.60 -19.23 4.08
CA PHE A 120 -4.79 -20.53 3.43
C PHE A 120 -4.63 -21.67 4.45
#